data_AF-A0A511D5A8-F1
#
_entry.id   AF-A0A511D5A8-F1
#
_cell.length_a   1.000
_cell.length_b   1.000
_cell.length_c   1.000
_cell.angle_alpha   90.00
_cell.angle_beta   90.00
_cell.angle_gamma   90.00
#
_symmetry.space_group_name_H-M   'P 1'
#
loop_
_entity.id
_entity.type
_entity.pdbx_description
1 polymer ?
#
loop_
_entity_poly.entity_id
_entity_poly.type
_entity_poly.pdbx_seq_one_letter_code
_entity_poly.pdbx_strand_id
1 'polypeptide(L)'
;MTSQPPAAPALAAAPRRDRHPTAWRGRGGAVRPPCGRNDGGSGVPGHRGGLWHDAAAPGPQSSPELPGIAQSGALPQLPKDPAPVDACGLLTTAEVTELISDHEVRGDPNLGAGSCTWRNGATYSSVSVSIGRSGSAAAGQLPAESVYGPTEPGPDGIRFAPGGVAEFVVDGHACDIQLVSNLAGEAERSTAVRLVGLVRGRV
;
A
#
# COMPACT_ATOMS: atom_id res chain seq x y z
N MET A 1 44.56 46.30 13.25
CA MET A 1 43.25 46.63 12.63
C MET A 1 42.43 45.36 12.71
N THR A 2 41.62 45.23 13.75
CA THR A 2 40.87 44.02 14.11
C THR A 2 39.51 44.08 13.44
N SER A 3 39.28 43.25 12.42
CA SER A 3 37.99 43.16 11.72
C SER A 3 36.97 42.44 12.59
N GLN A 4 35.92 43.15 12.95
CA GLN A 4 34.75 42.68 13.70
C GLN A 4 33.78 41.99 12.72
N PRO A 5 33.24 40.79 13.02
CA PRO A 5 32.25 40.15 12.16
C PRO A 5 30.88 40.84 12.27
N PRO A 6 30.08 40.90 11.19
CA PRO A 6 28.74 41.49 11.23
C PRO A 6 27.77 40.63 12.05
N ALA A 7 26.95 41.32 12.85
CA ALA A 7 25.92 40.74 13.70
C ALA A 7 24.76 40.15 12.87
N ALA A 8 24.27 38.97 13.29
CA ALA A 8 23.07 38.36 12.75
C ALA A 8 21.82 39.17 13.15
N PRO A 9 20.82 39.34 12.26
CA PRO A 9 19.54 39.94 12.65
C PRO A 9 18.73 38.98 13.53
N ALA A 10 18.20 39.54 14.62
CA ALA A 10 17.41 38.87 15.64
C ALA A 10 16.08 38.34 15.11
N LEU A 11 15.73 37.13 15.54
CA LEU A 11 14.38 36.54 15.43
C LEU A 11 13.33 37.51 16.00
N ALA A 12 12.38 37.93 15.17
CA ALA A 12 11.12 38.50 15.63
C ALA A 12 10.11 37.35 15.84
N ALA A 13 9.82 37.05 17.10
CA ALA A 13 8.75 36.15 17.51
C ALA A 13 7.45 36.95 17.75
N ALA A 14 6.33 36.50 17.19
CA ALA A 14 4.95 36.60 17.72
C ALA A 14 3.91 36.16 16.66
N PRO A 15 2.65 35.82 17.02
CA PRO A 15 2.12 35.33 18.30
C PRO A 15 1.34 34.00 18.16
N ARG A 16 1.26 33.25 19.28
CA ARG A 16 0.34 32.13 19.45
C ARG A 16 -1.10 32.59 19.28
N ARG A 17 -1.88 31.90 18.45
CA ARG A 17 -3.35 31.93 18.49
C ARG A 17 -3.86 30.56 18.89
N ASP A 18 -4.18 30.44 20.17
CA ASP A 18 -5.16 29.50 20.67
C ASP A 18 -6.52 29.81 20.01
N ARG A 19 -7.16 28.80 19.43
CA ARG A 19 -8.63 28.68 19.39
C ARG A 19 -9.04 27.22 19.16
N HIS A 20 -9.91 26.81 20.08
CA HIS A 20 -10.49 25.50 20.40
C HIS A 20 -11.12 24.68 19.25
N PRO A 21 -11.33 23.36 19.50
CA PRO A 21 -11.82 22.40 18.53
C PRO A 21 -13.33 22.50 18.32
N THR A 22 -13.77 22.57 17.06
CA THR A 22 -15.19 22.40 16.72
C THR A 22 -15.45 20.94 16.40
N ALA A 23 -16.31 20.34 17.23
CA ALA A 23 -16.78 18.98 17.14
C ALA A 23 -17.46 18.67 15.79
N TRP A 24 -17.04 17.58 15.14
CA TRP A 24 -17.78 16.92 14.07
C TRP A 24 -18.63 15.78 14.67
N ARG A 25 -19.95 15.98 14.75
CA ARG A 25 -20.93 14.90 14.91
C ARG A 25 -21.44 14.49 13.53
N GLY A 26 -21.40 13.20 13.26
CA GLY A 26 -21.65 12.62 11.95
C GLY A 26 -23.11 12.32 11.58
N ARG A 27 -23.20 11.72 10.39
CA ARG A 27 -24.24 10.91 9.72
C ARG A 27 -23.82 10.93 8.24
N GLY A 28 -23.67 9.86 7.48
CA GLY A 28 -24.01 8.45 7.61
C GLY A 28 -24.32 7.97 6.19
N GLY A 29 -23.72 6.84 5.77
CA GLY A 29 -24.24 5.98 4.70
C GLY A 29 -23.69 6.15 3.28
N ALA A 30 -22.74 5.30 2.91
CA ALA A 30 -22.85 4.31 1.81
C ALA A 30 -21.44 3.88 1.34
N VAL A 31 -20.81 2.96 2.07
CA VAL A 31 -19.62 2.24 1.57
C VAL A 31 -20.13 1.08 0.73
N ARG A 32 -20.01 1.18 -0.60
CA ARG A 32 -20.18 0.06 -1.52
C ARG A 32 -18.90 -0.79 -1.46
N PRO A 33 -18.98 -2.11 -1.27
CA PRO A 33 -17.80 -2.98 -1.32
C PRO A 33 -17.39 -3.21 -2.78
N PRO A 34 -16.10 -3.11 -3.15
CA PRO A 34 -15.59 -3.66 -4.39
C PRO A 34 -14.84 -4.95 -4.09
N CYS A 35 -15.56 -6.05 -3.96
CA CYS A 35 -15.02 -7.38 -4.21
C CYS A 35 -16.08 -8.17 -4.97
N GLY A 36 -15.91 -8.24 -6.28
CA GLY A 36 -16.72 -9.08 -7.15
C GLY A 36 -16.65 -10.53 -6.69
N ARG A 37 -17.81 -11.07 -6.29
CA ARG A 37 -18.02 -12.50 -6.10
C ARG A 37 -18.20 -13.11 -7.49
N ASN A 38 -17.22 -13.92 -7.91
CA ASN A 38 -17.37 -14.83 -9.03
C ASN A 38 -18.25 -16.01 -8.57
N ASP A 39 -19.54 -15.96 -8.88
CA ASP A 39 -20.40 -17.15 -8.86
C ASP A 39 -20.38 -17.77 -10.26
N GLY A 40 -19.42 -18.69 -10.47
CA GLY A 40 -19.45 -19.63 -11.57
C GLY A 40 -20.24 -20.88 -11.15
N GLY A 41 -21.31 -21.19 -11.87
CA GLY A 41 -22.13 -22.38 -11.62
C GLY A 41 -23.15 -22.61 -12.73
N SER A 42 -22.72 -23.29 -13.79
CA SER A 42 -23.53 -23.77 -14.91
C SER A 42 -24.60 -24.80 -14.49
N GLY A 43 -25.77 -24.75 -15.13
CA GLY A 43 -26.49 -25.97 -15.57
C GLY A 43 -27.59 -26.56 -14.67
N VAL A 44 -28.84 -26.36 -15.09
CA VAL A 44 -30.14 -26.98 -14.68
C VAL A 44 -30.23 -28.45 -15.22
N PRO A 45 -31.23 -29.35 -14.91
CA PRO A 45 -32.57 -29.10 -14.36
C PRO A 45 -33.24 -30.12 -13.39
N GLY A 46 -34.16 -29.56 -12.59
CA GLY A 46 -35.48 -30.07 -12.15
C GLY A 46 -35.71 -31.55 -11.76
N HIS A 47 -36.18 -31.77 -10.53
CA HIS A 47 -37.21 -32.79 -10.23
C HIS A 47 -38.09 -32.39 -9.03
N ARG A 48 -39.37 -32.75 -9.15
CA ARG A 48 -40.53 -32.60 -8.26
C ARG A 48 -40.33 -33.12 -6.81
N GLY A 49 -40.91 -32.39 -5.86
CA GLY A 49 -41.96 -32.91 -4.96
C GLY A 49 -41.58 -33.44 -3.57
N GLY A 50 -42.42 -33.09 -2.58
CA GLY A 50 -42.68 -33.86 -1.35
C GLY A 50 -41.98 -33.33 -0.08
N LEU A 51 -42.69 -32.58 0.79
CA LEU A 51 -43.44 -33.08 1.96
C LEU A 51 -42.56 -33.59 3.12
N TRP A 52 -42.45 -32.71 4.12
CA TRP A 52 -41.95 -32.96 5.46
C TRP A 52 -42.80 -34.04 6.16
N HIS A 53 -42.18 -35.12 6.61
CA HIS A 53 -42.69 -35.94 7.71
C HIS A 53 -41.53 -36.57 8.50
N ASP A 54 -41.65 -36.47 9.83
CA ASP A 54 -40.88 -37.13 10.88
C ASP A 54 -40.71 -38.64 10.71
N ALA A 55 -39.55 -39.18 11.14
CA ALA A 55 -39.47 -40.49 11.80
C ALA A 55 -38.09 -40.75 12.45
N ALA A 56 -38.09 -40.71 13.79
CA ALA A 56 -37.36 -41.56 14.74
C ALA A 56 -36.01 -42.19 14.33
N ALA A 57 -34.94 -41.77 15.01
CA ALA A 57 -33.69 -42.51 15.10
C ALA A 57 -33.78 -43.64 16.15
N PRO A 58 -33.45 -44.91 15.82
CA PRO A 58 -32.97 -45.88 16.79
C PRO A 58 -31.45 -45.76 16.98
N GLY A 59 -31.00 -46.00 18.21
CA GLY A 59 -29.62 -45.86 18.68
C GLY A 59 -28.60 -46.89 18.14
N PRO A 60 -27.44 -47.01 18.83
CA PRO A 60 -26.14 -47.26 18.23
C PRO A 60 -25.87 -48.75 17.98
N GLN A 61 -25.17 -49.07 16.88
CA GLN A 61 -24.50 -50.36 16.69
C GLN A 61 -23.03 -50.16 16.34
N SER A 62 -22.20 -50.92 17.06
CA SER A 62 -20.74 -50.90 17.06
C SER A 62 -20.11 -51.53 15.80
N SER A 63 -19.00 -50.91 15.39
CA SER A 63 -17.84 -51.27 14.55
C SER A 63 -17.76 -52.61 13.78
N PRO A 64 -16.99 -52.60 12.67
CA PRO A 64 -15.61 -53.06 12.80
C PRO A 64 -14.56 -52.06 12.30
N GLU A 65 -13.46 -52.03 13.04
CA GLU A 65 -12.21 -51.30 12.80
C GLU A 65 -11.56 -51.74 11.47
N LEU A 66 -11.30 -50.77 10.58
CA LEU A 66 -10.42 -50.93 9.42
C LEU A 66 -9.05 -50.34 9.77
N PRO A 67 -7.94 -51.02 9.42
CA PRO A 67 -6.61 -50.64 9.84
C PRO A 67 -6.14 -49.35 9.16
N GLY A 68 -5.59 -48.47 10.00
CA GLY A 68 -4.65 -47.39 9.74
C GLY A 68 -4.45 -46.93 8.29
N ILE A 69 -5.06 -45.79 7.96
CA ILE A 69 -4.43 -44.80 7.09
C ILE A 69 -4.41 -43.47 7.82
N ALA A 70 -3.59 -43.37 8.87
CA ALA A 70 -3.11 -42.09 9.35
C ALA A 70 -2.04 -41.58 8.37
N GLN A 71 -2.44 -41.24 7.14
CA GLN A 71 -1.65 -40.32 6.34
C GLN A 71 -2.16 -38.92 6.66
N SER A 72 -1.61 -38.35 7.73
CA SER A 72 -1.47 -36.90 7.80
C SER A 72 -0.53 -36.51 6.66
N GLY A 73 -1.09 -36.42 5.45
CA GLY A 73 -0.43 -35.75 4.35
C GLY A 73 -0.29 -34.30 4.79
N ALA A 74 0.93 -33.92 5.16
CA ALA A 74 1.29 -32.52 5.26
C ALA A 74 0.94 -31.91 3.92
N LEU A 75 -0.10 -31.07 3.89
CA LEU A 75 -0.39 -30.21 2.76
C LEU A 75 0.94 -29.55 2.37
N PRO A 76 1.29 -29.49 1.07
CA PRO A 76 2.43 -28.70 0.62
C PRO A 76 2.30 -27.33 1.28
N GLN A 77 3.24 -27.00 2.17
CA GLN A 77 3.23 -25.70 2.81
C GLN A 77 3.31 -24.70 1.67
N LEU A 78 2.22 -23.94 1.47
CA LEU A 78 2.21 -22.82 0.54
C LEU A 78 3.49 -22.02 0.83
N PRO A 79 4.29 -21.63 -0.19
CA PRO A 79 5.51 -20.87 0.04
C PRO A 79 5.19 -19.76 1.03
N LYS A 80 5.91 -19.76 2.16
CA LYS A 80 5.75 -18.74 3.19
C LYS A 80 5.89 -17.40 2.48
N ASP A 81 4.86 -16.56 2.56
CA ASP A 81 4.92 -15.22 1.98
C ASP A 81 6.22 -14.56 2.47
N PRO A 82 6.99 -13.95 1.55
CA PRO A 82 8.21 -13.25 1.95
C PRO A 82 7.86 -12.22 3.03
N ALA A 83 8.82 -11.96 3.91
CA ALA A 83 8.63 -11.00 5.00
C ALA A 83 8.17 -9.64 4.43
N PRO A 84 7.28 -8.91 5.14
CA PRO A 84 6.88 -7.57 4.73
C PRO A 84 8.10 -6.67 4.52
N VAL A 85 8.06 -5.84 3.48
CA VAL A 85 9.13 -4.88 3.17
C VAL A 85 9.00 -3.68 4.10
N ASP A 86 10.08 -3.33 4.80
CA ASP A 86 10.10 -2.10 5.61
C ASP A 86 10.22 -0.87 4.69
N ALA A 87 9.07 -0.37 4.24
CA ALA A 87 9.00 0.80 3.37
C ALA A 87 9.62 2.06 4.00
N CYS A 88 9.59 2.20 5.32
CA CYS A 88 10.19 3.37 5.99
C CYS A 88 11.71 3.30 6.07
N GLY A 89 12.29 2.11 5.94
CA GLY A 89 13.74 1.91 5.83
C GLY A 89 14.30 2.09 4.43
N LEU A 90 13.44 2.16 3.39
CA LEU A 90 13.89 2.23 1.99
C LEU A 90 14.50 3.57 1.61
N LEU A 91 14.14 4.67 2.28
CA LEU A 91 14.74 5.98 2.08
C LEU A 91 15.35 6.45 3.40
N THR A 92 16.58 6.97 3.33
CA THR A 92 17.23 7.52 4.52
C THR A 92 16.61 8.86 4.88
N THR A 93 16.69 9.24 6.15
CA THR A 93 16.25 10.57 6.60
C THR A 93 16.94 11.69 5.82
N ALA A 94 18.25 11.58 5.55
CA ALA A 94 18.99 12.59 4.83
C ALA A 94 18.46 12.80 3.39
N GLU A 95 18.25 11.71 2.65
CA GLU A 95 17.72 11.78 1.27
C GLU A 95 16.35 12.45 1.20
N VAL A 96 15.49 12.22 2.21
CA VAL A 96 14.18 12.85 2.27
C VAL A 96 14.26 14.30 2.77
N THR A 97 15.13 14.59 3.74
CA THR A 97 15.37 15.96 4.21
C THR A 97 15.88 16.86 3.10
N GLU A 98 16.71 16.35 2.18
CA GLU A 98 17.15 17.11 1.01
C GLU A 98 15.98 17.49 0.08
N LEU A 99 14.90 16.70 0.06
CA LEU A 99 13.75 16.94 -0.80
C LEU A 99 12.70 17.85 -0.16
N ILE A 100 12.34 17.57 1.09
CA ILE A 100 11.20 18.21 1.75
C ILE A 100 11.55 18.89 3.06
N SER A 101 12.85 19.05 3.38
CA SER A 101 13.33 19.62 4.66
C SER A 101 12.83 18.81 5.87
N ASP A 102 12.67 19.44 7.03
CA ASP A 102 12.15 18.83 8.25
C ASP A 102 10.80 18.14 8.00
N HIS A 103 10.67 16.89 8.46
CA HIS A 103 9.50 16.08 8.18
C HIS A 103 9.19 15.09 9.30
N GLU A 104 7.91 14.74 9.43
CA GLU A 104 7.46 13.58 10.18
C GLU A 104 7.45 12.32 9.29
N VAL A 105 7.69 11.15 9.88
CA VAL A 105 7.61 9.84 9.20
C VAL A 105 6.43 9.04 9.73
N ARG A 106 5.66 8.44 8.83
CA ARG A 106 4.54 7.57 9.17
C ARG A 106 4.47 6.38 8.24
N GLY A 107 4.58 5.17 8.79
CA GLY A 107 4.26 3.93 8.08
C GLY A 107 2.78 3.58 8.18
N ASP A 108 2.27 2.89 7.17
CA ASP A 108 0.99 2.17 7.24
C ASP A 108 1.19 0.69 6.86
N PRO A 109 1.16 -0.23 7.84
CA PRO A 109 1.36 -1.65 7.59
C PRO A 109 0.16 -2.32 6.89
N ASN A 110 -0.96 -1.61 6.72
CA ASN A 110 -2.17 -2.17 6.08
C ASN A 110 -2.18 -1.98 4.55
N LEU A 111 -1.25 -1.18 4.01
CA LEU A 111 -1.12 -0.91 2.57
C LEU A 111 -0.01 -1.81 1.98
N GLY A 112 -0.39 -2.97 1.47
CA GLY A 112 0.52 -3.86 0.73
C GLY A 112 1.57 -4.57 1.59
N ALA A 113 2.75 -4.83 1.02
CA ALA A 113 3.91 -5.32 1.77
C ALA A 113 4.49 -4.22 2.70
N GLY A 114 4.03 -2.98 2.57
CA GLY A 114 4.31 -1.85 3.44
C GLY A 114 4.17 -0.53 2.68
N SER A 115 3.88 0.54 3.41
CA SER A 115 3.96 1.90 2.88
C SER A 115 4.57 2.84 3.90
N CYS A 116 5.21 3.90 3.42
CA CYS A 116 5.74 4.95 4.27
C CYS A 116 5.54 6.32 3.63
N THR A 117 5.17 7.30 4.46
CA THR A 117 5.07 8.69 4.06
C THR A 117 5.95 9.54 4.96
N TRP A 118 6.75 10.37 4.32
CA TRP A 118 7.46 11.48 4.94
C TRP A 118 6.76 12.77 4.55
N ARG A 119 6.39 13.58 5.54
CA ARG A 119 5.61 14.80 5.30
C ARG A 119 6.21 15.97 6.07
N ASN A 120 6.31 17.11 5.39
CA ASN A 120 6.60 18.39 6.02
C ASN A 120 5.28 19.11 6.30
N GLY A 121 4.89 19.20 7.57
CA GLY A 121 3.67 19.88 7.99
C GLY A 121 3.64 21.40 7.72
N ALA A 122 4.80 22.04 7.52
CA ALA A 122 4.90 23.48 7.27
C ALA A 122 4.74 23.84 5.79
N THR A 123 5.30 23.04 4.88
CA THR A 123 5.22 23.27 3.42
C THR A 123 4.15 22.43 2.73
N TYR A 124 3.54 21.48 3.45
CA TYR A 124 2.65 20.45 2.91
C TYR A 124 3.30 19.56 1.84
N SER A 125 4.63 19.59 1.70
CA SER A 125 5.35 18.67 0.83
C SER A 125 5.42 17.28 1.44
N SER A 126 5.39 16.24 0.61
CA SER A 126 5.52 14.86 1.05
C SER A 126 6.17 13.97 0.01
N VAL A 127 6.84 12.95 0.49
CA VAL A 127 7.27 11.78 -0.28
C VAL A 127 6.52 10.59 0.30
N SER A 128 5.88 9.80 -0.55
CA SER A 128 5.27 8.53 -0.15
C SER A 128 5.86 7.41 -0.99
N VAL A 129 6.15 6.26 -0.37
CA VAL A 129 6.55 5.02 -1.04
C VAL A 129 5.55 3.94 -0.65
N SER A 130 4.99 3.26 -1.63
CA SER A 130 4.11 2.11 -1.42
C SER A 130 4.70 0.88 -2.10
N ILE A 131 4.82 -0.21 -1.35
CA ILE A 131 5.22 -1.51 -1.88
C ILE A 131 3.99 -2.40 -1.95
N GLY A 132 3.59 -2.77 -3.17
CA GLY A 132 2.46 -3.66 -3.40
C GLY A 132 2.65 -5.02 -2.75
N ARG A 133 1.60 -5.84 -2.71
CA ARG A 133 1.72 -7.24 -2.24
C ARG A 133 2.60 -8.05 -3.19
N SER A 134 3.23 -9.11 -2.69
CA SER A 134 3.96 -10.05 -3.53
C SER A 134 3.08 -10.57 -4.67
N GLY A 135 3.61 -10.59 -5.89
CA GLY A 135 2.88 -11.00 -7.09
C GLY A 135 1.88 -9.98 -7.65
N SER A 136 1.80 -8.77 -7.07
CA SER A 136 0.97 -7.68 -7.63
C SER A 136 1.46 -7.17 -8.98
N ALA A 137 2.74 -7.35 -9.30
CA ALA A 137 3.29 -7.16 -10.63
C ALA A 137 3.51 -8.54 -11.31
N ALA A 138 2.42 -9.15 -11.77
CA ALA A 138 2.46 -10.44 -12.45
C ALA A 138 3.37 -10.37 -13.69
N ALA A 139 4.20 -11.40 -13.88
CA ALA A 139 5.21 -11.45 -14.96
C ALA A 139 6.16 -10.23 -14.99
N GLY A 140 6.39 -9.58 -13.85
CA GLY A 140 7.27 -8.41 -13.74
C GLY A 140 6.69 -7.14 -14.37
N GLN A 141 5.37 -7.08 -14.57
CA GLN A 141 4.70 -5.97 -15.25
C GLN A 141 3.71 -5.29 -14.29
N LEU A 142 3.61 -3.97 -14.40
CA LEU A 142 2.55 -3.22 -13.71
C LEU A 142 1.17 -3.69 -14.21
N PRO A 143 0.13 -3.64 -13.35
CA PRO A 143 -1.24 -3.81 -13.79
C PRO A 143 -1.55 -2.88 -14.98
N ALA A 144 -2.28 -3.38 -15.99
CA ALA A 144 -2.53 -2.64 -17.23
C ALA A 144 -3.11 -1.24 -16.95
N GLU A 145 -4.09 -1.17 -16.06
CA GLU A 145 -4.69 0.08 -15.61
C GLU A 145 -3.98 0.61 -14.38
N SER A 146 -3.80 1.92 -14.33
CA SER A 146 -3.37 2.62 -13.11
C SER A 146 -4.58 3.03 -12.29
N VAL A 147 -4.47 2.91 -10.97
CA VAL A 147 -5.51 3.37 -10.04
C VAL A 147 -5.60 4.90 -9.98
N TYR A 148 -4.57 5.59 -10.48
CA TYR A 148 -4.46 7.06 -10.48
C TYR A 148 -4.97 7.70 -11.79
N GLY A 149 -5.35 6.89 -12.79
CA GLY A 149 -5.87 7.36 -14.08
C GLY A 149 -4.91 7.17 -15.25
N PRO A 150 -5.07 7.92 -16.36
CA PRO A 150 -4.22 7.79 -17.54
C PRO A 150 -2.74 8.03 -17.22
N THR A 151 -1.85 7.21 -17.79
CA THR A 151 -0.40 7.27 -17.51
C THR A 151 0.42 7.64 -18.74
N GLU A 152 1.60 8.18 -18.49
CA GLU A 152 2.62 8.46 -19.49
C GLU A 152 3.84 7.55 -19.27
N PRO A 153 4.45 7.01 -20.33
CA PRO A 153 5.65 6.18 -20.17
C PRO A 153 6.84 7.00 -19.67
N GLY A 154 7.61 6.41 -18.76
CA GLY A 154 8.89 6.92 -18.28
C GLY A 154 10.05 5.97 -18.59
N PRO A 155 11.27 6.30 -18.15
CA PRO A 155 12.43 5.43 -18.31
C PRO A 155 12.34 4.18 -17.44
N ASP A 156 13.12 3.15 -17.77
CA ASP A 156 13.35 1.98 -16.92
C ASP A 156 12.07 1.27 -16.43
N GLY A 157 11.04 1.22 -17.28
CA GLY A 157 9.75 0.60 -16.97
C GLY A 157 8.92 1.36 -15.93
N ILE A 158 9.26 2.61 -15.65
CA ILE A 158 8.44 3.53 -14.85
C ILE A 158 7.30 4.04 -15.73
N ARG A 159 6.13 4.24 -15.14
CA ARG A 159 5.07 5.08 -15.75
C ARG A 159 4.67 6.20 -14.79
N PHE A 160 4.40 7.37 -15.33
CA PHE A 160 3.97 8.53 -14.56
C PHE A 160 2.45 8.63 -14.59
N ALA A 161 1.85 8.77 -13.42
CA ALA A 161 0.42 8.98 -13.26
C ALA A 161 0.13 10.38 -12.65
N PRO A 162 -1.11 10.86 -12.74
CA PRO A 162 -1.48 12.17 -12.21
C PRO A 162 -1.18 12.32 -10.71
N GLY A 163 -0.88 13.54 -10.28
CA GLY A 163 -0.63 13.85 -8.86
C GLY A 163 0.78 13.49 -8.37
N GLY A 164 1.78 13.58 -9.25
CA GLY A 164 3.19 13.39 -8.90
C GLY A 164 3.56 11.93 -8.63
N VAL A 165 2.86 10.98 -9.25
CA VAL A 165 3.03 9.55 -9.00
C VAL A 165 3.92 8.90 -10.06
N ALA A 166 4.91 8.14 -9.62
CA ALA A 166 5.70 7.23 -10.45
C ALA A 166 5.42 5.79 -10.03
N GLU A 167 4.82 5.00 -10.92
CA GLU A 167 4.57 3.58 -10.72
C GLU A 167 5.69 2.75 -11.35
N PHE A 168 6.12 1.69 -10.67
CA PHE A 168 7.26 0.85 -11.09
C PHE A 168 7.14 -0.55 -10.51
N VAL A 169 7.96 -1.47 -11.05
CA VAL A 169 8.08 -2.84 -10.53
C VAL A 169 9.42 -3.02 -9.81
N VAL A 170 9.38 -3.75 -8.70
CA VAL A 170 10.55 -4.33 -8.02
C VAL A 170 10.16 -5.70 -7.46
N ASP A 171 10.93 -6.75 -7.74
CA ASP A 171 10.74 -8.12 -7.23
C ASP A 171 9.29 -8.68 -7.28
N GLY A 172 8.55 -8.37 -8.34
CA GLY A 172 7.16 -8.81 -8.50
C GLY A 172 6.13 -8.01 -7.67
N HIS A 173 6.55 -6.92 -7.05
CA HIS A 173 5.70 -5.90 -6.43
C HIS A 173 5.41 -4.78 -7.42
N ALA A 174 4.13 -4.41 -7.56
CA ALA A 174 3.72 -3.17 -8.19
C ALA A 174 3.80 -2.07 -7.13
N CYS A 175 4.66 -1.09 -7.36
CA CYS A 175 5.00 -0.06 -6.40
C CYS A 175 4.71 1.33 -6.95
N ASP A 176 4.59 2.29 -6.05
CA ASP A 176 4.47 3.70 -6.39
C ASP A 176 5.32 4.58 -5.47
N ILE A 177 5.80 5.69 -6.05
CA ILE A 177 6.30 6.83 -5.31
C ILE A 177 5.40 8.01 -5.65
N GLN A 178 4.86 8.67 -4.64
CA GLN A 178 4.18 9.95 -4.79
C GLN A 178 5.05 11.08 -4.25
N LEU A 179 5.32 12.06 -5.09
CA LEU A 179 5.99 13.30 -4.72
C LEU A 179 4.98 14.45 -4.76
N VAL A 180 4.70 15.02 -3.59
CA VAL A 180 3.94 16.27 -3.47
C VAL A 180 4.94 17.34 -3.07
N SER A 181 5.26 18.25 -4.00
CA SER A 181 6.24 19.30 -3.76
C SER A 181 5.95 20.53 -4.62
N ASN A 182 6.82 21.52 -4.59
CA ASN A 182 6.79 22.65 -5.52
C ASN A 182 7.53 22.35 -6.85
N LEU A 183 8.11 21.16 -7.00
CA LEU A 183 8.67 20.71 -8.28
C LEU A 183 7.53 20.45 -9.26
N ALA A 184 7.81 20.64 -10.54
CA ALA A 184 6.88 20.36 -11.62
C ALA A 184 7.61 19.89 -12.87
N GLY A 185 6.89 19.17 -13.74
CA GLY A 185 7.40 18.70 -15.01
C GLY A 185 8.65 17.84 -14.86
N GLU A 186 9.70 18.14 -15.63
CA GLU A 186 10.92 17.32 -15.68
C GLU A 186 11.70 17.28 -14.35
N ALA A 187 11.63 18.33 -13.53
CA ALA A 187 12.30 18.33 -12.22
C ALA A 187 11.64 17.34 -11.24
N GLU A 188 10.30 17.28 -11.25
CA GLU A 188 9.54 16.31 -10.47
C GLU A 188 9.81 14.88 -10.98
N ARG A 189 9.71 14.67 -12.30
CA ARG A 189 9.92 13.36 -12.93
C ARG A 189 11.33 12.82 -12.72
N SER A 190 12.37 13.63 -12.94
CA SER A 190 13.76 13.21 -12.70
C SER A 190 14.02 12.88 -11.23
N THR A 191 13.39 13.59 -10.31
CA THR A 191 13.44 13.30 -8.88
C THR A 191 12.75 11.98 -8.56
N ALA A 192 11.57 11.73 -9.11
CA ALA A 192 10.87 10.47 -8.96
C ALA A 192 11.68 9.29 -9.52
N VAL A 193 12.28 9.42 -10.70
CA VAL A 193 13.17 8.38 -11.28
C VAL A 193 14.35 8.09 -10.36
N ARG A 194 15.00 9.12 -9.81
CA ARG A 194 16.09 8.94 -8.84
C ARG A 194 15.64 8.16 -7.61
N LEU A 195 14.49 8.52 -7.03
CA LEU A 195 13.94 7.82 -5.87
C LEU A 195 13.58 6.37 -6.18
N VAL A 196 12.99 6.09 -7.36
CA VAL A 196 12.72 4.72 -7.80
C VAL A 196 14.01 3.91 -7.90
N GLY A 197 15.09 4.50 -8.41
CA GLY A 197 16.41 3.85 -8.46
C GLY A 197 16.93 3.48 -7.06
N LEU A 198 16.76 4.36 -6.08
CA LEU A 198 17.15 4.08 -4.69
C LEU A 198 16.32 2.95 -4.09
N VAL A 199 15.00 2.98 -4.27
CA VAL A 199 14.09 1.93 -3.76
C VAL A 199 14.42 0.58 -4.39
N ARG A 200 14.60 0.50 -5.71
CA ARG A 200 14.97 -0.74 -6.41
C ARG A 200 16.29 -1.34 -5.94
N GLY A 201 17.21 -0.53 -5.43
CA GLY A 201 18.49 -1.01 -4.89
C GLY A 201 18.43 -1.48 -3.45
N ARG A 202 17.26 -1.42 -2.78
CA ARG A 202 17.09 -1.61 -1.33
C ARG A 202 15.97 -2.57 -0.93
N VAL A 203 15.13 -2.97 -1.87
CA VAL A 203 14.21 -4.12 -1.73
C VAL A 203 15.01 -5.38 -2.04
#